data_AF-A0A0S7WZ61-F1
#
_entry.id   AF-A0A0S7WZ61-F1
#
_cell.length_a   1.000
_cell.length_b   1.000
_cell.length_c   1.000
_cell.angle_alpha   90.00
_cell.angle_beta   90.00
_cell.angle_gamma   90.00
#
_symmetry.space_group_name_H-M   'P 1'
#
loop_
_entity.id
_entity.type
_entity.pdbx_description
1 polymer ?
#
loop_
_entity_poly.entity_id
_entity_poly.type
_entity_poly.pdbx_seq_one_letter_code
_entity_poly.pdbx_strand_id
1 'polypeptide(L)'
;MPPAKIVANENGSQLVLEEILTYEILEDSIYYIDKSGYIFKNNLSFDSERKITSSPFSLKQETKYGLTIEEDFIFILEKNSFYLFNPETKNFEKIFEPVNEIKISPDAKKILYFNEH
;
A
#
# COMPACT_ATOMS: atom_id res chain seq x y z
N MET A 1 -16.65 -11.75 -2.62
CA MET A 1 -16.32 -11.16 -3.95
C MET A 1 -15.82 -12.27 -4.85
N PRO A 2 -16.14 -12.27 -6.16
CA PRO A 2 -15.66 -13.28 -7.08
C PRO A 2 -14.14 -13.17 -7.31
N PRO A 3 -13.44 -14.26 -7.66
CA PRO A 3 -12.04 -14.19 -8.04
C PRO A 3 -11.90 -13.49 -9.39
N ALA A 4 -11.13 -12.41 -9.45
CA ALA A 4 -10.81 -11.74 -10.71
C ALA A 4 -9.88 -12.63 -11.55
N LYS A 5 -10.22 -12.82 -12.84
CA LYS A 5 -9.47 -13.67 -13.77
C LYS A 5 -9.53 -13.10 -15.19
N ILE A 6 -8.41 -12.60 -15.70
CA ILE A 6 -8.12 -12.43 -17.14
C ILE A 6 -6.63 -12.71 -17.33
N VAL A 7 -6.27 -13.55 -18.30
CA VAL A 7 -4.89 -13.84 -18.74
C VAL A 7 -4.94 -14.22 -20.22
N ALA A 8 -3.91 -14.00 -21.05
CA ALA A 8 -2.71 -13.15 -21.02
C ALA A 8 -2.06 -13.25 -22.42
N ASN A 9 -1.19 -12.33 -22.88
CA ASN A 9 -0.39 -12.62 -24.08
C ASN A 9 1.01 -11.97 -24.16
N GLU A 10 1.87 -12.75 -24.81
CA GLU A 10 3.26 -12.53 -25.19
C GLU A 10 3.61 -11.15 -25.82
N ASN A 11 4.75 -10.58 -25.38
CA ASN A 11 5.43 -9.35 -25.85
C ASN A 11 4.96 -7.97 -25.32
N GLY A 12 4.42 -7.90 -24.11
CA GLY A 12 4.36 -6.66 -23.32
C GLY A 12 4.75 -6.91 -21.86
N SER A 13 5.19 -5.88 -21.14
CA SER A 13 5.51 -5.93 -19.70
C SER A 13 4.23 -6.14 -18.88
N GLN A 14 3.70 -7.36 -18.90
CA GLN A 14 2.44 -7.68 -18.26
C GLN A 14 2.66 -7.85 -16.74
N LEU A 15 2.12 -6.93 -15.96
CA LEU A 15 2.04 -7.07 -14.51
C LEU A 15 1.28 -8.36 -14.16
N VAL A 16 2.01 -9.33 -13.63
CA VAL A 16 1.44 -10.59 -13.18
C VAL A 16 0.68 -10.31 -11.90
N LEU A 17 -0.64 -10.17 -12.02
CA LEU A 17 -1.55 -9.87 -10.89
C LEU A 17 -1.41 -10.85 -9.73
N GLU A 18 -0.88 -12.05 -9.97
CA GLU A 18 -0.55 -13.03 -8.93
C GLU A 18 0.57 -12.57 -7.97
N GLU A 19 1.34 -11.54 -8.31
CA GLU A 19 2.40 -10.98 -7.46
C GLU A 19 1.94 -9.79 -6.61
N ILE A 20 0.74 -9.25 -6.83
CA ILE A 20 0.20 -8.12 -6.06
C ILE A 20 -0.47 -8.61 -4.78
N LEU A 21 -0.08 -8.01 -3.65
CA LEU A 21 -0.62 -8.29 -2.32
C LEU A 21 -1.84 -7.41 -2.00
N THR A 22 -1.76 -6.13 -2.35
CA THR A 22 -2.82 -5.13 -2.20
C THR A 22 -2.50 -3.93 -3.10
N TYR A 23 -3.52 -3.15 -3.47
CA TYR A 23 -3.40 -1.96 -4.30
C TYR A 23 -4.38 -0.87 -3.87
N GLU A 24 -4.08 0.36 -4.26
CA GLU A 24 -4.95 1.53 -4.14
C GLU A 24 -4.88 2.33 -5.45
N ILE A 25 -6.01 2.90 -5.89
CA ILE A 25 -6.08 3.73 -7.09
C ILE A 25 -6.37 5.17 -6.66
N LEU A 26 -5.50 6.10 -7.07
CA LEU A 26 -5.66 7.53 -6.82
C LEU A 26 -5.43 8.28 -8.14
N GLU A 27 -6.45 9.03 -8.58
CA GLU A 27 -6.47 9.70 -9.89
C GLU A 27 -6.12 8.72 -11.03
N ASP A 28 -5.15 9.07 -11.89
CA ASP A 28 -4.67 8.22 -12.99
C ASP A 28 -3.52 7.28 -12.58
N SER A 29 -3.33 7.05 -11.27
CA SER A 29 -2.23 6.26 -10.70
C SER A 29 -2.71 5.04 -9.91
N ILE A 30 -2.00 3.92 -10.07
CA ILE A 30 -2.16 2.71 -9.28
C ILE A 30 -0.94 2.56 -8.40
N TYR A 31 -1.15 2.48 -7.09
CA TYR A 31 -0.13 2.13 -6.11
C TYR A 31 -0.36 0.69 -5.66
N TYR A 32 0.70 -0.11 -5.53
CA TYR A 32 0.57 -1.50 -5.08
C TYR A 32 1.78 -1.98 -4.29
N ILE A 33 1.54 -2.99 -3.46
CA ILE A 33 2.56 -3.76 -2.75
C ILE A 33 2.69 -5.11 -3.46
N ASP A 34 3.91 -5.51 -3.82
CA ASP A 34 4.18 -6.85 -4.34
C ASP A 34 4.36 -7.89 -3.20
N LYS A 35 4.44 -9.17 -3.55
CA LYS A 35 4.75 -10.26 -2.61
C LYS A 35 6.17 -10.22 -2.03
N SER A 36 7.07 -9.41 -2.60
CA SER A 36 8.41 -9.15 -2.05
C SER A 36 8.40 -8.06 -0.98
N GLY A 37 7.30 -7.31 -0.83
CA GLY A 37 7.17 -6.17 0.06
C GLY A 37 7.64 -4.83 -0.53
N TYR A 38 7.98 -4.76 -1.81
CA TYR A 38 8.25 -3.48 -2.48
C TYR A 38 6.95 -2.77 -2.87
N ILE A 39 6.98 -1.44 -2.80
CA ILE A 39 5.85 -0.60 -3.17
C ILE A 39 6.18 0.07 -4.49
N PHE A 40 5.23 0.03 -5.41
CA PHE A 40 5.33 0.58 -6.76
C PHE A 40 4.18 1.56 -7.01
N LYS A 41 4.44 2.52 -7.90
CA LYS A 41 3.45 3.37 -8.55
C LYS A 41 3.51 3.08 -10.05
N ASN A 42 2.35 2.91 -10.68
CA ASN A 42 2.21 2.83 -12.13
C ASN A 42 1.02 3.71 -12.56
N ASN A 43 0.82 3.93 -13.86
CA ASN A 43 -0.39 4.55 -14.39
C ASN A 43 -1.47 3.49 -14.71
N LEU A 44 -2.69 3.93 -15.04
CA LEU A 44 -3.79 3.03 -15.45
C LEU A 44 -3.47 2.19 -16.72
N SER A 45 -2.56 2.65 -17.57
CA SER A 45 -2.08 1.93 -18.76
C SER A 45 -1.01 0.87 -18.45
N PHE A 46 -0.50 0.84 -17.22
CA PHE A 46 0.60 0.01 -16.75
C PHE A 46 1.96 0.18 -17.48
N ASP A 47 2.15 1.25 -18.25
CA ASP A 47 3.37 1.49 -19.05
C ASP A 47 4.44 2.35 -18.35
N SER A 48 4.17 2.82 -17.12
CA SER A 48 5.01 3.78 -16.39
C SER A 48 5.29 3.33 -14.95
N GLU A 49 5.82 2.11 -14.80
CA GLU A 49 6.16 1.56 -13.48
C GLU A 49 7.34 2.29 -12.83
N ARG A 50 7.17 2.67 -11.57
CA ARG A 50 8.21 3.25 -10.71
C ARG A 50 8.17 2.64 -9.32
N LYS A 51 9.28 2.02 -8.90
CA LYS A 51 9.47 1.61 -7.51
C LYS A 51 9.59 2.84 -6.59
N ILE A 52 8.84 2.82 -5.49
CA ILE A 52 8.75 3.90 -4.50
C ILE A 52 9.71 3.66 -3.33
N THR A 53 9.78 2.44 -2.80
CA THR A 53 10.65 2.10 -1.67
C THR A 53 12.08 1.72 -2.07
N SER A 54 13.04 2.05 -1.20
CA SER A 54 14.43 1.58 -1.32
C SER A 54 14.59 0.13 -0.84
N SER A 55 13.92 -0.22 0.26
CA SER A 55 13.94 -1.56 0.86
C SER A 55 12.52 -2.16 0.91
N PRO A 56 12.38 -3.50 0.99
CA PRO A 56 11.07 -4.12 1.08
C PRO A 56 10.47 -3.92 2.48
N PHE A 57 9.16 -3.67 2.53
CA PHE A 57 8.38 -3.77 3.75
C PHE A 57 8.41 -5.22 4.25
N SER A 58 8.61 -5.42 5.56
CA SER A 58 8.69 -6.74 6.19
C SER A 58 7.32 -7.41 6.28
N LEU A 59 6.91 -8.08 5.19
CA LEU A 59 5.65 -8.83 5.11
C LEU A 59 5.63 -10.02 6.06
N LYS A 60 4.46 -10.26 6.67
CA LYS A 60 4.15 -11.40 7.54
C LYS A 60 3.21 -12.35 6.82
N GLN A 61 3.46 -13.65 6.96
CA GLN A 61 2.58 -14.68 6.41
C GLN A 61 1.16 -14.54 6.98
N GLU A 62 0.17 -14.92 6.15
CA GLU A 62 -1.26 -14.93 6.47
C GLU A 62 -1.84 -13.59 6.97
N THR A 63 -1.11 -12.49 6.79
CA THR A 63 -1.52 -11.16 7.22
C THR A 63 -2.13 -10.40 6.05
N LYS A 64 -3.29 -9.78 6.28
CA LYS A 64 -3.93 -8.86 5.32
C LYS A 64 -3.30 -7.48 5.47
N TYR A 65 -3.06 -6.85 4.32
CA TYR A 65 -2.49 -5.52 4.21
C TYR A 65 -3.48 -4.60 3.50
N GLY A 66 -3.69 -3.41 4.06
CA GLY A 66 -4.28 -2.28 3.37
C GLY A 66 -3.17 -1.34 2.87
N LEU A 67 -3.38 -0.74 1.71
CA LEU A 67 -2.62 0.40 1.21
C LEU A 67 -3.60 1.55 1.07
N THR A 68 -3.22 2.74 1.52
CA THR A 68 -4.07 3.93 1.44
C THR A 68 -3.20 5.13 1.11
N ILE A 69 -3.65 5.97 0.18
CA ILE A 69 -2.96 7.18 -0.26
C ILE A 69 -3.86 8.38 0.07
N GLU A 70 -3.37 9.31 0.89
CA GLU A 70 -4.11 10.51 1.32
C GLU A 70 -3.22 11.74 1.14
N GLU A 71 -3.63 12.68 0.29
CA GLU A 71 -2.78 13.78 -0.20
C GLU A 71 -1.40 13.26 -0.68
N ASP A 72 -0.31 13.65 -0.03
CA ASP A 72 1.06 13.19 -0.33
C ASP A 72 1.53 11.99 0.53
N PHE A 73 0.67 11.47 1.41
CA PHE A 73 1.02 10.42 2.37
C PHE A 73 0.64 9.02 1.87
N ILE A 74 1.59 8.07 2.01
CA ILE A 74 1.38 6.66 1.68
C ILE A 74 1.37 5.86 2.99
N PHE A 75 0.26 5.19 3.28
CA PHE A 75 0.06 4.41 4.49
C PHE A 75 -0.06 2.91 4.18
N ILE A 76 0.58 2.08 5.00
CA ILE A 76 0.33 0.64 5.07
C ILE A 76 -0.40 0.33 6.38
N LEU A 77 -1.54 -0.35 6.26
CA LEU A 77 -2.28 -0.91 7.38
C LEU A 77 -1.97 -2.40 7.49
N GLU A 78 -1.26 -2.78 8.56
CA GLU A 78 -1.02 -4.18 8.94
C GLU A 78 -1.86 -4.53 10.17
N LYS A 79 -3.00 -5.20 9.97
CA LYS A 79 -4.00 -5.52 11.02
C LYS A 79 -4.51 -4.26 11.74
N ASN A 80 -3.84 -3.84 12.82
CA ASN A 80 -4.14 -2.67 13.65
C ASN A 80 -2.93 -1.72 13.79
N SER A 81 -1.83 -1.98 13.07
CA SER A 81 -0.64 -1.11 13.03
C SER A 81 -0.63 -0.28 11.76
N PHE A 82 -0.46 1.03 11.90
CA PHE A 82 -0.24 1.93 10.77
C PHE A 82 1.25 2.23 10.61
N TYR A 83 1.69 2.18 9.35
CA TYR A 83 3.02 2.55 8.93
C TYR A 83 2.91 3.67 7.90
N LEU A 84 3.72 4.70 8.03
CA LEU A 84 3.79 5.83 7.11
C LEU A 84 5.08 5.74 6.29
N PHE A 85 4.99 6.00 5.00
CA PHE A 85 6.15 6.15 4.13
C PHE A 85 6.91 7.45 4.45
N ASN A 86 8.20 7.33 4.77
CA ASN A 86 9.12 8.45 4.85
C ASN A 86 9.79 8.65 3.49
N PRO A 87 9.57 9.78 2.78
CA PRO A 87 10.13 10.02 1.45
C PRO A 87 11.65 10.28 1.45
N GLU A 88 12.24 10.71 2.58
CA GLU A 88 13.68 10.94 2.71
C GLU A 88 14.45 9.62 2.81
N THR A 89 13.98 8.70 3.67
CA THR A 89 14.58 7.38 3.86
C THR A 89 14.12 6.36 2.82
N LYS A 90 12.97 6.62 2.16
CA LYS A 90 12.23 5.73 1.25
C LYS A 90 11.87 4.38 1.87
N ASN A 91 11.57 4.41 3.17
CA ASN A 91 11.14 3.25 3.95
C ASN A 91 9.83 3.56 4.67
N PHE A 92 9.19 2.53 5.21
CA PHE A 92 8.01 2.67 6.05
C PHE A 92 8.39 2.69 7.53
N GLU A 93 7.90 3.69 8.24
CA GLU A 93 8.11 3.88 9.67
C GLU A 93 6.79 3.61 10.40
N LYS A 94 6.86 2.84 11.49
CA LYS A 94 5.68 2.50 12.28
C LYS A 94 5.25 3.71 13.10
N ILE A 95 4.05 4.23 12.82
CA ILE A 95 3.51 5.43 13.49
C ILE A 95 2.47 5.09 14.56
N PHE A 96 1.84 3.90 14.49
CA PHE A 96 0.91 3.43 15.54
C PHE A 96 1.09 1.94 15.85
N GLU A 97 1.03 1.63 17.15
CA GLU A 97 0.80 0.30 17.71
C GLU A 97 -0.64 0.19 18.25
N PRO A 98 -1.17 -1.04 18.42
CA PRO A 98 -2.58 -1.30 18.16
C PRO A 98 -3.51 -0.51 19.07
N VAL A 99 -4.40 0.22 18.40
CA VAL A 99 -5.55 0.91 18.99
C VAL A 99 -6.81 0.29 18.41
N ASN A 100 -7.85 0.21 19.24
CA ASN A 100 -9.08 -0.53 18.91
C ASN A 100 -9.86 0.12 17.76
N GLU A 101 -9.69 1.43 17.58
CA GLU A 101 -10.25 2.19 16.46
C GLU A 101 -9.31 3.37 16.11
N ILE A 102 -9.18 3.67 14.83
CA ILE A 102 -8.46 4.86 14.31
C ILE A 102 -9.43 5.68 13.48
N LYS A 103 -9.49 6.98 13.75
CA LYS A 103 -10.24 7.96 12.94
C LYS A 103 -9.29 9.02 12.42
N ILE A 104 -9.09 9.03 11.10
CA ILE A 104 -8.38 10.10 10.39
C ILE A 104 -9.34 11.29 10.25
N SER A 105 -8.85 12.51 10.45
CA SER A 105 -9.66 13.71 10.25
C SER A 105 -9.96 13.94 8.76
N PRO A 106 -11.09 14.59 8.40
CA PRO A 106 -11.43 14.88 7.00
C PRO A 106 -10.43 15.75 6.23
N ASP A 107 -9.45 16.34 6.92
CA ASP A 107 -8.37 17.16 6.36
C ASP A 107 -7.00 16.45 6.39
N ALA A 108 -6.97 15.15 6.67
CA ALA A 108 -5.81 14.25 6.86
C ALA A 108 -4.76 14.68 7.90
N LYS A 109 -4.90 15.87 8.50
CA LYS A 109 -3.89 16.52 9.36
C LYS A 109 -3.88 16.01 10.81
N LYS A 110 -4.85 15.19 11.22
CA LYS A 110 -5.00 14.69 12.60
C LYS A 110 -5.44 13.24 12.58
N ILE A 111 -4.81 12.43 13.43
CA ILE A 111 -5.17 11.03 13.64
C ILE A 111 -5.64 10.89 15.09
N LEU A 112 -6.91 10.53 15.28
CA LEU A 112 -7.48 10.20 16.58
C LEU A 112 -7.35 8.69 16.80
N TYR A 113 -6.74 8.30 17.92
CA TYR A 113 -6.46 6.91 18.27
C TYR A 113 -7.10 6.57 19.62
N PHE A 114 -7.76 5.41 19.70
CA PHE A 114 -8.40 4.93 20.94
C PHE A 114 -7.60 3.79 21.55
N ASN A 115 -6.89 4.08 22.65
CA ASN A 115 -6.19 3.07 23.44
C ASN A 115 -6.93 2.82 24.76
N GLU A 116 -7.14 1.55 25.13
CA GLU A 116 -7.64 1.17 26.46
C GLU A 116 -6.44 0.95 27.38
N HIS A 117 -6.46 1.58 28.56
CA HIS A 117 -5.35 1.62 29.51
C HIS A 117 -5.70 0.90 30.81
#